data_AF-A0A443YVF9-F1
#
_entry.id   AF-A0A443YVF9-F1
#
_cell.length_a   1.000
_cell.length_b   1.000
_cell.length_c   1.000
_cell.angle_alpha   90.00
_cell.angle_beta   90.00
_cell.angle_gamma   90.00
#
_symmetry.space_group_name_H-M   'P 1'
#
loop_
_entity.id
_entity.type
_entity.pdbx_description
1 polymer ?
#
loop_
_entity_poly.entity_id
_entity_poly.type
_entity_poly.pdbx_seq_one_letter_code
_entity_poly.pdbx_strand_id
1 'polypeptide(L)'
;MKNIFVLILLTLSGCSASNHYVRYQDGLESKSENCAIDFYSENLELHRKTQVIGEIQIRDTGFSLSCDAETVIKQIKEKACTEGADAIHLYNVSHPSWRGSTCFQANARFLKYVGE
;
A
#
# COMPACT_ATOMS: atom_id res chain seq x y z
N MET A 1 47.88 -9.19 27.07
CA MET A 1 46.50 -9.72 27.26
C MET A 1 45.55 -8.74 26.61
N LYS A 2 45.17 -8.97 25.34
CA LYS A 2 44.44 -8.02 24.50
C LYS A 2 43.17 -8.71 24.00
N ASN A 3 42.20 -8.84 24.89
CA ASN A 3 40.88 -9.38 24.53
C ASN A 3 39.97 -8.19 24.26
N ILE A 4 40.00 -7.76 23.00
CA ILE A 4 39.07 -6.81 22.42
C ILE A 4 37.69 -7.49 22.43
N PHE A 5 36.83 -7.06 23.36
CA PHE A 5 35.40 -7.35 23.32
C PHE A 5 34.80 -6.49 22.20
N VAL A 6 34.74 -7.03 20.98
CA VAL A 6 33.96 -6.42 19.90
C VAL A 6 32.49 -6.62 20.25
N LEU A 7 31.90 -5.61 20.89
CA LEU A 7 30.46 -5.48 20.99
C LEU A 7 29.92 -5.34 19.56
N ILE A 8 29.33 -6.42 19.04
CA ILE A 8 28.60 -6.41 17.78
C ILE A 8 27.40 -5.48 17.97
N LEU A 9 27.50 -4.27 17.42
CA LEU A 9 26.38 -3.36 17.23
C LEU A 9 25.44 -4.01 16.21
N LEU A 10 24.43 -4.74 16.70
CA LEU A 10 23.30 -5.21 15.90
C LEU A 10 22.49 -3.98 15.47
N THR A 11 22.83 -3.44 14.30
CA THR A 11 22.03 -2.40 13.65
C THR A 11 20.69 -3.02 13.24
N LEU A 12 19.63 -2.69 13.96
CA LEU A 12 18.24 -3.01 13.60
C LEU A 12 17.88 -2.20 12.34
N SER A 13 18.20 -2.73 11.15
CA SER A 13 17.62 -2.23 9.91
C SER A 13 16.14 -2.60 9.89
N GLY A 14 15.26 -1.62 10.03
CA GLY A 14 13.83 -1.81 9.86
C GLY A 14 13.52 -2.25 8.43
N CYS A 15 13.19 -3.52 8.26
CA CYS A 15 12.76 -4.07 6.98
C CYS A 15 11.27 -3.77 6.79
N SER A 16 10.94 -2.95 5.78
CA SER A 16 9.56 -2.58 5.41
C SER A 16 9.04 -3.46 4.27
N ALA A 17 7.72 -3.43 4.03
CA ALA A 17 7.11 -4.02 2.83
C ALA A 17 7.59 -3.30 1.55
N SER A 18 7.62 -4.03 0.43
CA SER A 18 7.91 -3.44 -0.88
C SER A 18 6.65 -2.82 -1.45
N ASN A 19 6.77 -1.55 -1.85
CA ASN A 19 5.70 -0.77 -2.43
C ASN A 19 6.08 -0.44 -3.88
N HIS A 20 5.38 -1.04 -4.83
CA HIS A 20 5.54 -0.73 -6.25
C HIS A 20 4.35 0.09 -6.72
N TYR A 21 4.60 1.32 -7.17
CA TYR A 21 3.57 2.25 -7.63
C TYR A 21 3.78 2.62 -9.10
N VAL A 22 2.70 2.59 -9.88
CA VAL A 22 2.65 3.05 -11.27
C VAL A 22 1.58 4.13 -11.41
N ARG A 23 1.99 5.28 -11.94
CA ARG A 23 1.08 6.40 -12.26
C ARG A 23 0.61 6.29 -13.71
N TYR A 24 -0.68 6.58 -13.95
CA TYR A 24 -1.28 6.60 -15.29
C TYR A 24 -1.78 7.98 -15.73
N GLN A 25 -1.95 8.92 -14.80
CA GLN A 25 -2.36 10.28 -15.10
C GLN A 25 -1.52 11.30 -14.33
N ASP A 26 -1.05 12.31 -15.05
CA ASP A 26 -0.31 13.44 -14.49
C ASP A 26 -1.19 14.68 -14.27
N GLY A 27 -0.70 15.61 -13.46
CA GLY A 27 -1.34 16.91 -13.26
C GLY A 27 -2.57 16.89 -12.33
N LEU A 28 -2.82 15.80 -11.62
CA LEU A 28 -3.84 15.76 -10.58
C LEU A 28 -3.33 16.42 -9.30
N GLU A 29 -4.20 17.20 -8.65
CA GLU A 29 -3.89 17.82 -7.38
C GLU A 29 -3.89 16.79 -6.24
N SER A 30 -2.83 16.84 -5.43
CA SER A 30 -2.76 16.07 -4.19
C SER A 30 -3.86 16.51 -3.23
N LYS A 31 -4.50 15.55 -2.58
CA LYS A 31 -5.43 15.80 -1.47
C LYS A 31 -4.66 15.82 -0.13
N SER A 32 -5.36 16.17 0.95
CA SER A 32 -4.81 16.07 2.31
C SER A 32 -4.52 14.61 2.69
N GLU A 33 -3.55 14.36 3.59
CA GLU A 33 -3.15 13.01 4.02
C GLU A 33 -4.31 12.17 4.58
N ASN A 34 -5.36 12.82 5.09
CA ASN A 34 -6.55 12.16 5.63
C ASN A 34 -7.79 12.42 4.75
N CYS A 35 -7.60 12.51 3.43
CA CYS A 35 -8.70 12.78 2.53
C CYS A 35 -9.83 11.74 2.68
N ALA A 36 -11.07 12.21 2.46
CA ALA A 36 -12.19 11.32 2.27
C ALA A 36 -11.98 10.56 0.96
N ILE A 37 -11.97 9.23 1.04
CA ILE A 37 -11.79 8.35 -0.11
C ILE A 37 -12.75 7.18 0.02
N ASP A 38 -13.46 6.88 -1.06
CA ASP A 38 -14.36 5.73 -1.08
C ASP A 38 -13.53 4.45 -1.24
N PHE A 39 -13.97 3.38 -0.59
CA PHE A 39 -13.21 2.15 -0.51
C PHE A 39 -14.03 0.98 -1.05
N TYR A 40 -13.55 0.38 -2.13
CA TYR A 40 -14.15 -0.77 -2.78
C TYR A 40 -13.27 -2.00 -2.54
N SER A 41 -13.82 -3.02 -1.90
CA SER A 41 -13.18 -4.32 -1.77
C SER A 41 -13.26 -5.09 -3.09
N GLU A 42 -12.48 -6.17 -3.21
CA GLU A 42 -12.32 -6.95 -4.44
C GLU A 42 -13.62 -7.44 -5.08
N ASN A 43 -14.67 -7.65 -4.28
CA ASN A 43 -15.96 -8.14 -4.75
C ASN A 43 -17.05 -7.07 -4.78
N LEU A 44 -16.70 -5.80 -4.57
CA LEU A 44 -17.66 -4.70 -4.56
C LEU A 44 -17.73 -4.03 -5.94
N GLU A 45 -18.93 -3.94 -6.49
CA GLU A 45 -19.14 -3.27 -7.77
C GLU A 45 -18.87 -1.76 -7.67
N LEU A 46 -18.28 -1.21 -8.73
CA LEU A 46 -18.07 0.23 -8.89
C LEU A 46 -19.37 0.85 -9.42
N HIS A 47 -20.11 1.52 -8.53
CA HIS A 47 -21.41 2.10 -8.84
C HIS A 47 -21.33 3.44 -9.60
N ARG A 48 -20.11 4.00 -9.74
CA ARG A 48 -19.85 5.28 -10.41
C ARG A 48 -18.91 5.04 -11.59
N LYS A 49 -19.06 5.84 -12.65
CA LYS A 49 -18.08 5.85 -13.74
C LYS A 49 -16.74 6.33 -13.18
N THR A 50 -15.70 5.55 -13.42
CA THR A 50 -14.36 5.81 -12.88
C THR A 50 -13.30 5.69 -13.95
N GLN A 51 -12.23 6.47 -13.82
CA GLN A 51 -10.98 6.29 -14.55
C GLN A 51 -9.90 5.81 -13.58
N VAL A 52 -9.08 4.83 -14.00
CA VAL A 52 -7.91 4.40 -13.25
C VAL A 52 -6.79 5.42 -13.48
N ILE A 53 -6.30 6.04 -12.41
CA ILE A 53 -5.26 7.10 -12.45
C ILE A 53 -3.89 6.61 -11.96
N GLY A 54 -3.87 5.45 -11.30
CA GLY A 54 -2.66 4.79 -10.86
C GLY A 54 -2.94 3.43 -10.23
N GLU A 55 -1.89 2.68 -9.97
CA GLU A 55 -1.93 1.35 -9.37
C GLU A 55 -0.78 1.19 -8.38
N ILE A 56 -1.07 0.65 -7.20
CA ILE A 56 -0.07 0.29 -6.19
C ILE A 56 -0.14 -1.19 -5.86
N GLN A 57 1.02 -1.79 -5.65
CA GLN A 57 1.18 -3.17 -5.20
C GLN A 57 2.03 -3.14 -3.93
N ILE A 58 1.46 -3.64 -2.83
CA ILE A 58 2.17 -3.79 -1.56
C ILE A 58 2.39 -5.27 -1.32
N ARG A 59 3.66 -5.67 -1.33
CA ARG A 59 4.10 -7.07 -1.27
C ARG A 59 5.10 -7.28 -0.15
N ASP A 60 5.07 -8.48 0.41
CA ASP A 60 6.07 -8.94 1.37
C ASP A 60 7.39 -9.20 0.67
N THR A 61 8.49 -8.81 1.32
CA THR A 61 9.86 -9.11 0.86
C THR A 61 10.50 -10.26 1.63
N GLY A 62 9.78 -10.87 2.57
CA GLY A 62 10.25 -11.98 3.41
C GLY A 62 10.93 -11.54 4.72
N PHE A 63 11.08 -10.23 4.94
CA PHE A 63 11.65 -9.64 6.16
C PHE A 63 10.80 -8.50 6.73
N SER A 64 9.62 -8.25 6.17
CA SER A 64 8.83 -7.06 6.51
C SER A 64 8.17 -7.21 7.88
N LEU A 65 8.41 -6.25 8.79
CA LEU A 65 7.89 -6.30 10.17
C LEU A 65 6.58 -5.49 10.35
N SER A 66 6.32 -4.53 9.47
CA SER A 66 5.17 -3.60 9.54
C SER A 66 4.25 -3.81 8.35
N CYS A 67 3.56 -4.95 8.33
CA CYS A 67 2.81 -5.44 7.18
C CYS A 67 1.47 -6.07 7.57
N ASP A 68 0.91 -5.67 8.71
CA ASP A 68 -0.47 -6.00 9.05
C ASP A 68 -1.46 -5.27 8.13
N ALA A 69 -2.71 -5.69 8.16
CA ALA A 69 -3.74 -5.13 7.28
C ALA A 69 -3.95 -3.62 7.50
N GLU A 70 -3.95 -3.14 8.74
CA GLU A 70 -4.17 -1.72 9.03
C GLU A 70 -3.03 -0.88 8.44
N THR A 71 -1.78 -1.30 8.65
CA THR A 71 -0.60 -0.62 8.10
C THR A 71 -0.63 -0.58 6.57
N VAL A 72 -0.95 -1.69 5.91
CA VAL A 72 -1.00 -1.76 4.44
C VAL A 72 -2.14 -0.90 3.89
N ILE A 73 -3.34 -0.98 4.46
CA ILE A 73 -4.48 -0.16 4.02
C ILE A 73 -4.20 1.33 4.26
N LYS A 74 -3.56 1.70 5.36
CA LYS A 74 -3.13 3.08 5.62
C LYS A 74 -2.17 3.58 4.55
N GLN A 75 -1.13 2.82 4.19
CA GLN A 75 -0.19 3.20 3.14
C GLN A 75 -0.87 3.38 1.78
N ILE A 76 -1.81 2.49 1.43
CA ILE A 76 -2.60 2.60 0.20
C ILE A 76 -3.44 3.88 0.23
N LYS A 77 -4.10 4.17 1.35
CA LYS A 77 -4.94 5.37 1.52
C LYS A 77 -4.14 6.66 1.41
N GLU A 78 -3.03 6.76 2.14
CA GLU A 78 -2.15 7.94 2.10
C GLU A 78 -1.67 8.20 0.68
N LYS A 79 -1.19 7.15 0.00
CA LYS A 79 -0.74 7.28 -1.39
C LYS A 79 -1.89 7.69 -2.32
N ALA A 80 -3.06 7.07 -2.22
CA ALA A 80 -4.21 7.43 -3.05
C ALA A 80 -4.62 8.90 -2.87
N CYS A 81 -4.60 9.42 -1.64
CA CYS A 81 -4.84 10.83 -1.35
C CYS A 81 -3.78 11.73 -2.02
N THR A 82 -2.49 11.40 -1.89
CA THR A 82 -1.41 12.16 -2.54
C THR A 82 -1.52 12.17 -4.07
N GLU A 83 -2.07 11.11 -4.65
CA GLU A 83 -2.27 10.97 -6.10
C GLU A 83 -3.59 11.58 -6.60
N GLY A 84 -4.39 12.20 -5.72
CA GLY A 84 -5.63 12.89 -6.10
C GLY A 84 -6.83 11.98 -6.36
N ALA A 85 -6.77 10.73 -5.91
CA ALA A 85 -7.82 9.72 -6.11
C ALA A 85 -9.09 10.02 -5.32
N ASP A 86 -10.25 9.70 -5.90
CA ASP A 86 -11.56 9.79 -5.24
C ASP A 86 -11.98 8.45 -4.61
N ALA A 87 -11.48 7.35 -5.16
CA ALA A 87 -11.74 6.02 -4.64
C ALA A 87 -10.53 5.09 -4.77
N ILE A 88 -10.54 4.03 -3.96
CA ILE A 88 -9.63 2.89 -4.03
C ILE A 88 -10.44 1.65 -4.37
N HIS A 89 -9.96 0.85 -5.30
CA HIS A 89 -10.44 -0.51 -5.52
C HIS A 89 -9.33 -1.52 -5.23
N LEU A 90 -9.51 -2.30 -4.17
CA LEU A 90 -8.61 -3.40 -3.82
C LEU A 90 -8.83 -4.61 -4.72
N TYR A 91 -7.76 -5.33 -5.00
CA TYR A 91 -7.82 -6.63 -5.67
C TYR A 91 -6.55 -7.44 -5.33
N ASN A 92 -6.59 -8.76 -5.58
CA ASN A 92 -5.52 -9.69 -5.21
C ASN A 92 -5.12 -9.57 -3.73
N VAL A 93 -6.11 -9.55 -2.83
CA VAL A 93 -5.88 -9.46 -1.40
C VAL A 93 -5.41 -10.82 -0.87
N SER A 94 -4.26 -10.84 -0.20
CA SER A 94 -3.71 -12.04 0.43
C SER A 94 -3.50 -11.80 1.91
N HIS A 95 -4.19 -12.57 2.74
CA HIS A 95 -4.01 -12.56 4.17
C HIS A 95 -2.77 -13.37 4.59
N PRO A 96 -2.15 -13.03 5.73
CA PRO A 96 -1.10 -13.84 6.32
C PRO A 96 -1.54 -15.30 6.48
N SER A 97 -0.70 -16.25 6.07
CA SER A 97 -0.98 -17.67 6.25
C SER A 97 0.30 -18.50 6.43
N TRP A 98 0.17 -19.63 7.11
CA TRP A 98 1.29 -20.52 7.41
C TRP A 98 1.91 -21.21 6.17
N ARG A 99 1.18 -21.27 5.04
CA ARG A 99 1.67 -21.77 3.74
C ARG A 99 2.06 -20.65 2.77
N GLY A 100 1.86 -19.40 3.14
CA GLY A 100 2.07 -18.23 2.29
C GLY A 100 2.98 -17.21 2.96
N SER A 101 2.77 -15.95 2.63
CA SER A 101 3.45 -14.86 3.31
C SER A 101 2.92 -14.65 4.72
N THR A 102 3.79 -14.21 5.62
CA THR A 102 3.44 -13.79 6.98
C THR A 102 2.84 -12.38 7.03
N CYS A 103 2.84 -11.68 5.91
CA CYS A 103 2.39 -10.31 5.77
C CYS A 103 1.09 -10.22 4.99
N PHE A 104 0.29 -9.22 5.33
CA PHE A 104 -0.84 -8.82 4.50
C PHE A 104 -0.33 -8.20 3.21
N GLN A 105 -0.89 -8.61 2.09
CA GLN A 105 -0.54 -8.09 0.77
C GLN A 105 -1.81 -7.70 0.04
N ALA A 106 -1.77 -6.60 -0.69
CA ALA A 106 -2.87 -6.16 -1.52
C ALA A 106 -2.35 -5.37 -2.70
N ASN A 107 -3.08 -5.46 -3.81
CA ASN A 107 -2.97 -4.48 -4.87
C ASN A 107 -4.16 -3.52 -4.78
N ALA A 108 -3.98 -2.30 -5.26
CA ALA A 108 -5.02 -1.30 -5.30
C ALA A 108 -4.93 -0.46 -6.57
N ARG A 109 -6.09 -0.22 -7.18
CA ARG A 109 -6.28 0.78 -8.23
C ARG A 109 -6.77 2.06 -7.60
N PHE A 110 -6.14 3.17 -7.98
CA PHE A 110 -6.59 4.51 -7.64
C PHE A 110 -7.54 5.00 -8.71
N LEU A 111 -8.72 5.41 -8.29
CA LEU A 111 -9.82 5.76 -9.17
C LEU A 111 -10.15 7.24 -9.03
N LYS A 112 -10.38 7.88 -10.16
CA LYS A 112 -10.99 9.22 -10.24
C LYS A 112 -12.42 9.07 -10.72
N TYR A 113 -13.36 9.77 -10.09
CA TYR A 113 -14.71 9.83 -10.61
C TYR A 113 -14.76 10.72 -11.84
N VAL A 114 -15.25 10.16 -12.92
CA VAL A 114 -15.57 10.94 -14.12
C VAL A 114 -17.05 11.24 -14.06
N GLY A 115 -17.40 12.51 -14.24
CA GLY A 115 -18.81 12.91 -14.37
C GLY A 115 -19.47 12.15 -15.51
N GLU A 116 -20.78 11.94 -15.41
CA GLU A 116 -21.57 11.48 -16.56
C GLU A 116 -21.68 12.56 -17.64
#